data_AF-A0A835DYY8-F1
#
_entry.id   AF-A0A835DYY8-F1
#
_cell.length_a   1.000
_cell.length_b   1.000
_cell.length_c   1.000
_cell.angle_alpha   90.00
_cell.angle_beta   90.00
_cell.angle_gamma   90.00
#
_symmetry.space_group_name_H-M   'P 1'
#
loop_
_entity.id
_entity.type
_entity.pdbx_description
1 polymer ?
#
loop_
_entity_poly.entity_id
_entity_poly.type
_entity_poly.pdbx_seq_one_letter_code
_entity_poly.pdbx_strand_id
1 'polypeptide(L)'
;MTINYGVLLGFVPSNDSEVLLQSGQFEGVIRFRVDDLQKPIDNPENINWESYARGAVYALQNSGYDLRKVGIAYLLALENVNDLVISSVDNIQLDKSIENKYLGLENGILDPSAILLSRYGCLTFMDCKTASPSYVYFSELSKSQQLQGQLPFKILLALSGLQHNLPKKCGYNTRVLSAKRLPVLFCTLQAVKKHQIYFVMCVLEENLSRRAEHYFSEMKRVAKGELITCRDAWARGNLQELGQLISASGRSSILNYECGSKEMIQLYEILLKAPGVLGARFSGAGFRGCCLAIVESDRAEEAAAYVAAEYEKAQPELVSRIPANRRVLVCEPGDSARVILPDGDRLRS
;
A
#
# COMPACT_ATOMS: atom_id res chain seq x y z
N MET A 1 -1.06 -6.33 5.10
CA MET A 1 -0.76 -6.12 6.53
C MET A 1 -0.31 -4.68 6.67
N THR A 2 -0.87 -3.95 7.63
CA THR A 2 -0.43 -2.59 7.99
C THR A 2 0.86 -2.65 8.83
N ILE A 3 1.52 -1.51 8.99
CA ILE A 3 2.65 -1.36 9.90
C ILE A 3 2.26 -0.47 11.08
N ASN A 4 3.05 -0.48 12.15
CA ASN A 4 2.90 0.39 13.32
C ASN A 4 3.25 1.88 13.06
N TYR A 5 3.29 2.29 11.80
CA TYR A 5 3.40 3.68 11.37
C TYR A 5 2.10 4.08 10.68
N GLY A 6 1.57 5.25 11.01
CA GLY A 6 0.32 5.74 10.46
C GLY A 6 0.17 7.25 10.60
N VAL A 7 -1.00 7.74 10.19
CA VAL A 7 -1.39 9.14 10.34
C VAL A 7 -2.30 9.25 11.55
N LEU A 8 -1.94 10.11 12.49
CA LEU A 8 -2.80 10.50 13.59
C LEU A 8 -3.52 11.80 13.21
N LEU A 9 -4.85 11.79 13.28
CA LEU A 9 -5.69 12.96 13.05
C LEU A 9 -6.49 13.23 14.32
N GLY A 10 -6.11 14.31 15.04
CA GLY A 10 -6.95 14.87 16.09
C GLY A 10 -7.99 15.79 15.47
N PHE A 11 -9.24 15.69 15.90
CA PHE A 11 -10.32 16.55 15.43
C PHE A 11 -11.27 16.90 16.57
N VAL A 12 -11.91 18.06 16.46
CA VAL A 12 -12.99 18.51 17.33
C VAL A 12 -14.16 18.94 16.43
N PRO A 13 -15.37 18.39 16.61
CA PRO A 13 -16.54 18.83 15.88
C PRO A 13 -16.83 20.32 16.08
N SER A 14 -17.29 20.99 15.03
CA SER A 14 -17.82 22.36 15.08
C SER A 14 -19.19 22.39 14.42
N ASN A 15 -20.06 23.28 14.89
CA ASN A 15 -21.38 23.52 14.28
C ASN A 15 -21.29 24.34 12.98
N ASP A 16 -20.12 24.91 12.68
CA ASP A 16 -19.86 25.60 11.42
C ASP A 16 -19.53 24.61 10.29
N SER A 17 -19.81 25.02 9.06
CA SER A 17 -19.45 24.29 7.84
C SER A 17 -17.98 24.50 7.46
N GLU A 18 -17.25 25.40 8.13
CA GLU A 18 -15.80 25.57 7.96
C GLU A 18 -15.00 24.34 8.48
N VAL A 19 -13.94 24.00 7.75
CA VAL A 19 -12.84 23.13 8.17
C VAL A 19 -11.61 23.98 8.35
N LEU A 20 -10.95 23.83 9.49
CA LEU A 20 -9.60 24.30 9.71
C LEU A 20 -8.68 23.09 9.93
N LEU A 21 -7.62 22.97 9.12
CA LEU A 21 -6.62 21.91 9.26
C LEU A 21 -5.23 22.48 9.47
N GLN A 22 -4.49 21.82 10.36
CA GLN A 22 -3.07 22.04 10.60
C GLN A 22 -2.37 20.69 10.59
N SER A 23 -1.13 20.67 10.09
CA SER A 23 -0.29 19.48 10.08
C SER A 23 0.94 19.71 10.94
N GLY A 24 1.30 18.73 11.77
CA GLY A 24 2.59 18.74 12.46
C GLY A 24 3.79 18.49 11.53
N GLN A 25 3.56 18.14 10.27
CA GLN A 25 4.59 17.82 9.27
C GLN A 25 4.68 18.83 8.13
N PHE A 26 3.63 19.62 7.88
CA PHE A 26 3.56 20.57 6.77
C PHE A 26 3.17 21.94 7.31
N GLU A 27 3.85 22.97 6.84
CA GLU A 27 3.56 24.35 7.22
C GLU A 27 2.22 24.83 6.64
N GLY A 28 1.62 25.80 7.32
CA GLY A 28 0.40 26.47 6.91
C GLY A 28 -0.87 26.00 7.64
N VAL A 29 -1.92 26.78 7.48
CA VAL A 29 -3.27 26.47 7.96
C VAL A 29 -4.18 26.43 6.75
N ILE A 30 -4.86 25.31 6.55
CA ILE A 30 -5.84 25.18 5.47
C ILE A 30 -7.20 25.56 6.03
N ARG A 31 -7.96 26.30 5.22
CA ARG A 31 -9.38 26.56 5.45
C ARG A 31 -10.19 26.22 4.21
N PHE A 32 -11.30 25.53 4.41
CA PHE A 32 -12.29 25.29 3.36
C PHE A 32 -13.67 25.02 3.94
N ARG A 33 -14.71 25.24 3.14
CA ARG A 33 -16.07 24.88 3.53
C ARG A 33 -16.52 23.61 2.83
N VAL A 34 -17.54 23.01 3.41
CA VAL A 34 -18.02 21.66 3.06
C VAL A 34 -19.26 21.66 2.20
N ASP A 35 -20.00 22.74 2.35
CA ASP A 35 -21.08 23.19 1.48
C ASP A 35 -20.52 23.73 0.15
N ASP A 36 -19.21 24.02 0.07
CA ASP A 36 -18.57 24.30 -1.20
C ASP A 36 -18.49 23.03 -2.06
N LEU A 37 -19.03 23.12 -3.28
CA LEU A 37 -18.94 22.04 -4.26
C LEU A 37 -17.47 21.80 -4.63
N GLN A 38 -16.94 20.64 -4.25
CA GLN A 38 -15.60 20.26 -4.63
C GLN A 38 -15.57 19.77 -6.07
N LYS A 39 -14.54 20.15 -6.81
CA LYS A 39 -14.33 19.72 -8.21
C LYS A 39 -13.04 18.93 -8.34
N PRO A 40 -12.99 17.95 -9.26
CA PRO A 40 -11.75 17.24 -9.57
C PRO A 40 -10.59 18.20 -9.88
N ILE A 41 -9.37 17.77 -9.54
CA ILE A 41 -8.17 18.55 -9.80
C ILE A 41 -7.69 18.28 -11.22
N ASP A 42 -7.80 19.28 -12.09
CA ASP A 42 -7.41 19.18 -13.50
C ASP A 42 -5.89 19.10 -13.69
N ASN A 43 -5.12 19.91 -12.94
CA ASN A 43 -3.66 19.92 -13.00
C ASN A 43 -3.06 19.13 -11.82
N PRO A 44 -2.41 17.97 -12.06
CA PRO A 44 -1.77 17.17 -11.01
C PRO A 44 -0.70 17.90 -10.21
N GLU A 45 -0.11 18.98 -10.74
CA GLU A 45 0.89 19.79 -10.03
C GLU A 45 0.28 20.58 -8.87
N ASN A 46 -1.05 20.74 -8.86
CA ASN A 46 -1.78 21.38 -7.77
C ASN A 46 -2.13 20.42 -6.62
N ILE A 47 -1.82 19.12 -6.76
CA ILE A 47 -2.09 18.14 -5.71
C ILE A 47 -1.11 18.35 -4.57
N ASN A 48 -1.64 18.70 -3.40
CA ASN A 48 -0.90 18.86 -2.16
C ASN A 48 -1.59 18.09 -1.01
N TRP A 49 -1.08 18.20 0.21
CA TRP A 49 -1.63 17.45 1.34
C TRP A 49 -3.08 17.82 1.70
N GLU A 50 -3.52 19.05 1.42
CA GLU A 50 -4.92 19.49 1.57
C GLU A 50 -5.86 18.79 0.60
N SER A 51 -5.35 18.40 -0.57
CA SER A 51 -6.15 17.80 -1.63
C SER A 51 -6.79 16.50 -1.19
N TYR A 52 -6.20 15.80 -0.21
CA TYR A 52 -6.78 14.59 0.38
C TYR A 52 -7.98 14.89 1.29
N ALA A 53 -7.97 16.01 2.01
CA ALA A 53 -9.09 16.43 2.86
C ALA A 53 -10.23 17.06 2.06
N ARG A 54 -9.90 17.83 1.01
CA ARG A 54 -10.91 18.36 0.07
C ARG A 54 -11.46 17.27 -0.82
N GLY A 55 -10.57 16.40 -1.29
CA GLY A 55 -10.87 15.35 -2.25
C GLY A 55 -11.86 14.34 -1.77
N ALA A 56 -12.21 14.43 -0.50
CA ALA A 56 -13.16 13.51 -0.02
C ALA A 56 -14.37 14.14 0.64
N VAL A 57 -14.33 15.43 0.98
CA VAL A 57 -15.58 16.20 0.90
C VAL A 57 -16.25 15.91 -0.45
N TYR A 58 -15.47 15.89 -1.54
CA TYR A 58 -15.92 15.46 -2.87
C TYR A 58 -16.48 14.02 -2.91
N ALA A 59 -15.73 13.02 -2.42
CA ALA A 59 -16.13 11.61 -2.52
C ALA A 59 -17.42 11.33 -1.77
N LEU A 60 -17.60 11.96 -0.61
CA LEU A 60 -18.88 11.99 0.04
C LEU A 60 -19.90 12.69 -0.85
N GLN A 61 -19.69 13.94 -1.31
CA GLN A 61 -20.72 14.75 -2.02
C GLN A 61 -21.38 13.99 -3.19
N ASN A 62 -20.68 13.02 -3.75
CA ASN A 62 -21.10 12.20 -4.89
C ASN A 62 -21.59 10.79 -4.55
N SER A 63 -21.71 10.40 -3.26
CA SER A 63 -22.11 9.06 -2.82
C SER A 63 -23.52 8.96 -2.22
N GLY A 64 -24.33 10.01 -2.32
CA GLY A 64 -25.76 9.99 -1.96
C GLY A 64 -26.07 10.14 -0.47
N TYR A 65 -25.05 10.36 0.36
CA TYR A 65 -25.20 10.80 1.74
C TYR A 65 -25.43 12.33 1.78
N ASP A 66 -25.96 12.89 2.87
CA ASP A 66 -26.03 14.35 3.12
C ASP A 66 -24.84 14.79 3.98
N LEU A 67 -24.09 15.80 3.55
CA LEU A 67 -22.63 15.71 3.68
C LEU A 67 -21.91 16.94 4.15
N ARG A 68 -21.01 16.65 5.09
CA ARG A 68 -19.86 17.47 5.41
C ARG A 68 -18.60 16.57 5.63
N LYS A 69 -17.70 16.47 4.60
CA LYS A 69 -16.20 16.23 4.59
C LYS A 69 -15.58 14.79 4.47
N VAL A 70 -14.37 14.51 3.83
CA VAL A 70 -13.52 13.23 3.92
C VAL A 70 -11.98 13.27 3.56
N GLY A 71 -11.25 12.11 3.79
CA GLY A 71 -9.99 11.47 3.23
C GLY A 71 -9.92 9.90 3.45
N ILE A 72 -9.10 9.28 4.34
CA ILE A 72 -9.50 8.02 5.08
C ILE A 72 -9.49 8.30 6.57
N ALA A 73 -8.36 8.79 7.09
CA ALA A 73 -8.35 9.36 8.44
C ALA A 73 -9.40 10.48 8.54
N TYR A 74 -9.45 11.31 7.50
CA TYR A 74 -10.50 12.28 7.30
C TYR A 74 -11.86 11.63 6.93
N LEU A 75 -11.97 10.43 6.28
CA LEU A 75 -13.26 9.68 6.17
C LEU A 75 -13.81 9.43 7.57
N LEU A 76 -13.04 8.71 8.36
CA LEU A 76 -13.42 8.24 9.68
C LEU A 76 -13.71 9.40 10.63
N ALA A 77 -12.89 10.46 10.60
CA ALA A 77 -13.16 11.66 11.40
C ALA A 77 -14.49 12.31 11.05
N LEU A 78 -14.89 12.27 9.78
CA LEU A 78 -16.00 13.06 9.28
C LEU A 78 -17.28 12.26 9.26
N GLU A 79 -17.19 10.96 9.05
CA GLU A 79 -18.22 10.00 9.47
C GLU A 79 -18.54 10.16 10.94
N ASN A 80 -17.52 10.21 11.81
CA ASN A 80 -17.71 10.34 13.24
C ASN A 80 -18.36 11.67 13.63
N VAL A 81 -17.92 12.80 13.04
CA VAL A 81 -18.50 14.13 13.29
C VAL A 81 -19.96 14.24 12.84
N ASN A 82 -20.36 13.49 11.80
CA ASN A 82 -21.70 13.57 11.22
C ASN A 82 -22.59 12.36 11.60
N ASP A 83 -22.18 11.56 12.58
CA ASP A 83 -22.91 10.35 13.02
C ASP A 83 -23.24 9.35 11.87
N LEU A 84 -22.39 9.29 10.84
CA LEU A 84 -22.56 8.38 9.73
C LEU A 84 -22.01 7.00 10.07
N VAL A 85 -22.73 5.95 9.67
CA VAL A 85 -22.29 4.56 9.81
C VAL A 85 -22.01 4.01 8.41
N ILE A 86 -20.76 4.13 7.98
CA ILE A 86 -20.29 3.63 6.68
C ILE A 86 -19.47 2.36 6.91
N SER A 87 -19.71 1.33 6.10
CA SER A 87 -18.97 0.07 6.23
C SER A 87 -17.53 0.25 5.73
N SER A 88 -16.58 -0.55 6.24
CA SER A 88 -15.19 -0.52 5.75
C SER A 88 -15.10 -0.78 4.23
N VAL A 89 -16.01 -1.59 3.68
CA VAL A 89 -16.09 -1.89 2.23
C VAL A 89 -16.53 -0.67 1.44
N ASP A 90 -17.51 0.08 1.94
CA ASP A 90 -17.96 1.32 1.32
C ASP A 90 -16.88 2.40 1.42
N ASN A 91 -16.18 2.48 2.56
CA ASN A 91 -15.04 3.37 2.76
C ASN A 91 -13.88 3.09 1.78
N ILE A 92 -13.64 1.83 1.42
CA ILE A 92 -12.69 1.48 0.35
C ILE A 92 -13.13 2.04 -1.00
N GLN A 93 -14.43 2.01 -1.32
CA GLN A 93 -14.94 2.56 -2.58
C GLN A 93 -14.94 4.09 -2.58
N LEU A 94 -15.23 4.71 -1.44
CA LEU A 94 -15.14 6.15 -1.27
C LEU A 94 -13.70 6.60 -1.48
N ASP A 95 -12.71 5.97 -0.83
CA ASP A 95 -11.30 6.29 -1.01
C ASP A 95 -10.83 6.13 -2.47
N LYS A 96 -11.23 5.02 -3.11
CA LYS A 96 -10.99 4.84 -4.55
C LYS A 96 -11.61 5.97 -5.39
N SER A 97 -12.77 6.49 -5.01
CA SER A 97 -13.40 7.63 -5.69
C SER A 97 -12.58 8.92 -5.51
N ILE A 98 -11.99 9.15 -4.34
CA ILE A 98 -11.04 10.24 -4.09
C ILE A 98 -9.89 10.12 -5.08
N GLU A 99 -9.23 8.97 -5.09
CA GLU A 99 -8.00 8.83 -5.85
C GLU A 99 -8.26 8.80 -7.36
N ASN A 100 -9.27 8.05 -7.83
CA ASN A 100 -9.58 7.93 -9.26
C ASN A 100 -10.28 9.14 -9.84
N LYS A 101 -11.33 9.66 -9.18
CA LYS A 101 -12.17 10.72 -9.76
C LYS A 101 -11.72 12.11 -9.35
N TYR A 102 -11.27 12.31 -8.12
CA TYR A 102 -10.86 13.63 -7.65
C TYR A 102 -9.38 13.95 -7.95
N LEU A 103 -8.47 13.02 -7.66
CA LEU A 103 -7.03 13.18 -7.89
C LEU A 103 -6.57 12.69 -9.28
N GLY A 104 -7.39 11.88 -9.97
CA GLY A 104 -7.09 11.34 -11.29
C GLY A 104 -6.03 10.23 -11.33
N LEU A 105 -5.87 9.47 -10.26
CA LEU A 105 -4.94 8.33 -10.12
C LEU A 105 -5.65 7.02 -10.48
N GLU A 106 -5.04 6.12 -11.25
CA GLU A 106 -5.68 4.86 -11.67
C GLU A 106 -5.38 3.68 -10.74
N ASN A 107 -5.31 3.93 -9.44
CA ASN A 107 -4.95 2.91 -8.44
C ASN A 107 -6.12 1.96 -8.12
N GLY A 108 -5.77 0.78 -7.60
CA GLY A 108 -6.71 -0.23 -7.15
C GLY A 108 -7.08 -0.09 -5.67
N ILE A 109 -7.83 -1.07 -5.15
CA ILE A 109 -8.34 -1.06 -3.76
C ILE A 109 -7.34 -1.55 -2.71
N LEU A 110 -6.12 -1.96 -3.09
CA LEU A 110 -5.20 -2.66 -2.18
C LEU A 110 -4.85 -1.84 -0.95
N ASP A 111 -4.42 -0.59 -1.15
CA ASP A 111 -3.98 0.30 -0.09
C ASP A 111 -5.12 0.64 0.89
N PRO A 112 -6.30 1.12 0.44
CA PRO A 112 -7.43 1.33 1.35
C PRO A 112 -7.90 0.05 2.03
N SER A 113 -7.89 -1.09 1.34
CA SER A 113 -8.25 -2.39 1.94
C SER A 113 -7.27 -2.79 3.03
N ALA A 114 -5.97 -2.60 2.81
CA ALA A 114 -4.97 -2.88 3.83
C ALA A 114 -5.19 -1.98 5.06
N ILE A 115 -5.43 -0.68 4.86
CA ILE A 115 -5.63 0.29 5.95
C ILE A 115 -6.89 -0.03 6.78
N LEU A 116 -8.01 -0.34 6.11
CA LEU A 116 -9.31 -0.50 6.78
C LEU A 116 -9.58 -1.93 7.28
N LEU A 117 -9.00 -2.95 6.65
CA LEU A 117 -9.35 -4.35 6.93
C LEU A 117 -8.24 -5.15 7.61
N SER A 118 -7.02 -4.63 7.74
CA SER A 118 -5.91 -5.35 8.39
C SER A 118 -6.20 -5.63 9.86
N ARG A 119 -5.61 -6.71 10.38
CA ARG A 119 -5.65 -7.06 11.80
C ARG A 119 -4.24 -7.33 12.29
N TYR A 120 -3.93 -6.84 13.48
CA TYR A 120 -2.65 -7.12 14.13
C TYR A 120 -2.40 -8.64 14.20
N GLY A 121 -1.18 -9.07 13.86
CA GLY A 121 -0.76 -10.47 13.89
C GLY A 121 -1.27 -11.34 12.74
N CYS A 122 -2.02 -10.78 11.78
CA CYS A 122 -2.54 -11.53 10.62
C CYS A 122 -2.00 -11.02 9.29
N LEU A 123 -1.77 -11.94 8.36
CA LEU A 123 -1.70 -11.60 6.95
C LEU A 123 -3.13 -11.47 6.41
N THR A 124 -3.47 -10.27 5.93
CA THR A 124 -4.75 -10.02 5.25
C THR A 124 -4.62 -10.42 3.79
N PHE A 125 -5.36 -11.45 3.38
CA PHE A 125 -5.51 -11.83 2.00
C PHE A 125 -6.76 -11.17 1.42
N MET A 126 -6.59 -10.49 0.29
CA MET A 126 -7.64 -9.71 -0.36
C MET A 126 -7.98 -10.29 -1.73
N ASP A 127 -9.21 -10.76 -1.92
CA ASP A 127 -9.69 -11.06 -3.28
C ASP A 127 -10.19 -9.77 -3.93
N CYS A 128 -9.35 -9.18 -4.78
CA CYS A 128 -9.66 -7.94 -5.49
C CYS A 128 -10.82 -8.06 -6.47
N LYS A 129 -11.26 -9.26 -6.86
CA LYS A 129 -12.43 -9.44 -7.74
C LYS A 129 -13.73 -9.30 -6.97
N THR A 130 -13.78 -9.88 -5.77
CA THR A 130 -14.98 -9.91 -4.92
C THR A 130 -14.96 -8.84 -3.83
N ALA A 131 -13.84 -8.12 -3.68
CA ALA A 131 -13.59 -7.21 -2.57
C ALA A 131 -13.79 -7.87 -1.19
N SER A 132 -13.48 -9.17 -1.07
CA SER A 132 -13.59 -9.92 0.19
C SER A 132 -12.24 -10.17 0.89
N PRO A 133 -12.09 -9.83 2.18
CA PRO A 133 -10.89 -10.15 2.95
C PRO A 133 -10.96 -11.55 3.56
N SER A 134 -9.80 -12.16 3.77
CA SER A 134 -9.62 -13.31 4.68
C SER A 134 -8.32 -13.15 5.46
N TYR A 135 -8.27 -13.76 6.64
CA TYR A 135 -7.18 -13.60 7.58
C TYR A 135 -6.41 -14.89 7.73
N VAL A 136 -5.09 -14.81 7.56
CA VAL A 136 -4.18 -15.92 7.73
C VAL A 136 -3.31 -15.62 8.94
N TYR A 137 -3.42 -16.46 9.97
CA TYR A 137 -2.61 -16.35 11.18
C TYR A 137 -1.22 -16.93 10.92
N PHE A 138 -0.22 -16.34 11.57
CA PHE A 138 1.17 -16.80 11.46
C PHE A 138 1.38 -18.03 12.35
N SER A 139 1.62 -19.21 11.73
CA SER A 139 1.74 -20.50 12.43
C SER A 139 0.50 -20.89 13.26
N GLU A 140 0.44 -22.13 13.75
CA GLU A 140 -0.37 -22.49 14.93
C GLU A 140 0.32 -22.04 16.24
N LEU A 141 1.16 -21.00 16.19
CA LEU A 141 1.61 -20.33 17.40
C LEU A 141 0.36 -19.85 18.15
N SER A 142 0.23 -20.31 19.39
CA SER A 142 -0.92 -20.04 20.23
C SER A 142 -1.24 -18.54 20.20
N LYS A 143 -2.52 -18.17 20.01
CA LYS A 143 -3.00 -16.77 20.02
C LYS A 143 -2.36 -15.93 21.15
N SER A 144 -2.03 -16.57 22.28
CA SER A 144 -1.30 -16.00 23.42
C SER A 144 0.10 -15.44 23.12
N GLN A 145 0.90 -16.07 22.25
CA GLN A 145 2.25 -15.60 21.92
C GLN A 145 2.22 -14.41 20.96
N GLN A 146 1.26 -14.37 20.03
CA GLN A 146 1.04 -13.19 19.16
C GLN A 146 0.56 -11.97 19.97
N LEU A 147 -0.24 -12.18 21.03
CA LEU A 147 -0.72 -11.12 21.91
C LEU A 147 0.39 -10.49 22.79
N GLN A 148 1.51 -11.18 23.00
CA GLN A 148 2.66 -10.67 23.76
C GLN A 148 3.61 -9.80 22.92
N GLY A 149 3.31 -9.56 21.64
CA GLY A 149 4.02 -8.60 20.79
C GLY A 149 5.39 -9.05 20.26
N GLN A 150 5.84 -10.27 20.58
CA GLN A 150 7.11 -10.80 20.09
C GLN A 150 6.89 -11.67 18.86
N LEU A 151 6.86 -11.04 17.69
CA LEU A 151 6.90 -11.75 16.42
C LEU A 151 8.35 -12.10 16.06
N PRO A 152 8.60 -13.28 15.44
CA PRO A 152 9.95 -13.72 15.06
C PRO A 152 10.54 -12.96 13.86
N PHE A 153 9.86 -11.91 13.40
CA PHE A 153 10.31 -11.06 12.30
C PHE A 153 9.96 -9.60 12.56
N LYS A 154 10.68 -8.71 11.87
CA LYS A 154 10.32 -7.30 11.69
C LYS A 154 10.20 -6.98 10.20
N ILE A 155 9.69 -5.79 9.90
CA ILE A 155 9.58 -5.28 8.54
C ILE A 155 10.53 -4.09 8.43
N LEU A 156 11.51 -4.15 7.52
CA LEU A 156 12.31 -2.98 7.18
C LEU A 156 11.62 -2.20 6.08
N LEU A 157 11.49 -0.89 6.24
CA LEU A 157 11.08 0.02 5.19
C LEU A 157 12.23 0.98 4.89
N ALA A 158 12.93 0.74 3.78
CA ALA A 158 14.03 1.58 3.35
C ALA A 158 13.57 2.62 2.32
N LEU A 159 13.81 3.90 2.60
CA LEU A 159 13.45 5.01 1.73
C LEU A 159 14.59 5.32 0.75
N SER A 160 14.27 5.49 -0.52
CA SER A 160 15.26 5.79 -1.56
C SER A 160 15.61 7.27 -1.66
N GLY A 161 14.83 8.18 -1.06
CA GLY A 161 15.04 9.62 -1.16
C GLY A 161 14.60 10.25 -2.48
N LEU A 162 13.99 9.45 -3.38
CA LEU A 162 13.34 9.94 -4.58
C LEU A 162 12.11 10.76 -4.21
N GLN A 163 12.21 12.08 -4.35
CA GLN A 163 11.10 13.01 -4.24
C GLN A 163 10.51 13.24 -5.63
N HIS A 164 9.19 13.11 -5.75
CA HIS A 164 8.40 13.28 -6.96
C HIS A 164 8.52 12.18 -8.02
N ASN A 165 7.48 11.34 -8.07
CA ASN A 165 6.98 10.75 -9.31
C ASN A 165 5.49 10.43 -9.12
N LEU A 166 4.63 11.42 -9.40
CA LEU A 166 3.19 11.19 -9.46
C LEU A 166 2.91 10.06 -10.47
N PRO A 167 1.93 9.16 -10.20
CA PRO A 167 1.61 8.02 -11.06
C PRO A 167 1.45 8.36 -12.55
N LYS A 168 1.00 9.58 -12.87
CA LYS A 168 0.86 10.10 -14.24
C LYS A 168 2.20 10.32 -14.98
N LYS A 169 3.24 10.88 -14.34
CA LYS A 169 4.56 11.11 -14.97
C LYS A 169 5.39 9.82 -15.07
N CYS A 170 5.12 8.82 -14.23
CA CYS A 170 5.92 7.60 -14.12
C CYS A 170 5.41 6.39 -14.92
N GLY A 171 4.38 6.59 -15.75
CA GLY A 171 3.78 5.52 -16.55
C GLY A 171 3.06 4.46 -15.72
N TYR A 172 2.66 4.75 -14.47
CA TYR A 172 1.82 3.84 -13.69
C TYR A 172 0.47 3.65 -14.40
N ASN A 173 -0.20 4.75 -14.77
CA ASN A 173 -1.44 4.68 -15.54
C ASN A 173 -1.23 3.96 -16.88
N THR A 174 -0.09 4.17 -17.55
CA THR A 174 0.26 3.43 -18.78
C THR A 174 0.35 1.92 -18.52
N ARG A 175 0.99 1.48 -17.44
CA ARG A 175 1.07 0.05 -17.07
C ARG A 175 -0.29 -0.51 -16.68
N VAL A 176 -1.13 0.25 -15.98
CA VAL A 176 -2.53 -0.12 -15.69
C VAL A 176 -3.32 -0.27 -16.99
N LEU A 177 -3.16 0.65 -17.95
CA LEU A 177 -3.80 0.56 -19.26
C LEU A 177 -3.30 -0.66 -20.06
N SER A 178 -1.98 -0.92 -20.08
CA SER A 178 -1.42 -2.13 -20.67
C SER A 178 -2.00 -3.39 -20.02
N ALA A 179 -2.10 -3.40 -18.69
CA ALA A 179 -2.70 -4.50 -17.95
C ALA A 179 -4.21 -4.64 -18.20
N LYS A 180 -4.96 -3.55 -18.38
CA LYS A 180 -6.40 -3.54 -18.74
C LYS A 180 -6.65 -3.99 -20.19
N ARG A 181 -5.68 -3.83 -21.09
CA ARG A 181 -5.75 -4.38 -22.46
C ARG A 181 -5.61 -5.90 -22.48
N LEU A 182 -4.96 -6.50 -21.47
CA LEU A 182 -4.86 -7.95 -21.36
C LEU A 182 -6.26 -8.59 -21.21
N PRO A 183 -7.15 -8.20 -20.28
CA PRO A 183 -8.53 -8.69 -20.20
C PRO A 183 -9.37 -8.55 -21.47
N VAL A 184 -9.19 -7.52 -22.31
CA VAL A 184 -9.95 -7.43 -23.57
C VAL A 184 -9.46 -8.48 -24.58
N LEU A 185 -8.15 -8.79 -24.58
CA LEU A 185 -7.59 -9.94 -25.30
C LEU A 185 -7.97 -11.29 -24.64
N PHE A 186 -8.27 -11.28 -23.34
CA PHE A 186 -8.49 -12.45 -22.49
C PHE A 186 -9.95 -12.70 -22.06
N CYS A 187 -10.93 -11.86 -22.40
CA CYS A 187 -12.36 -12.17 -22.28
C CYS A 187 -12.75 -13.27 -23.28
N THR A 188 -12.02 -13.37 -24.40
CA THR A 188 -11.93 -14.56 -25.25
C THR A 188 -11.27 -15.77 -24.59
N LEU A 189 -10.58 -15.60 -23.45
CA LEU A 189 -9.71 -16.59 -22.82
C LEU A 189 -10.10 -17.00 -21.38
N GLN A 190 -11.25 -16.54 -20.83
CA GLN A 190 -11.86 -17.23 -19.68
C GLN A 190 -12.27 -18.67 -20.01
N ALA A 191 -12.34 -19.02 -21.30
CA ALA A 191 -12.49 -20.37 -21.81
C ALA A 191 -11.18 -21.18 -21.90
N VAL A 192 -10.02 -20.59 -21.55
CA VAL A 192 -8.71 -21.19 -21.83
C VAL A 192 -8.09 -21.82 -20.60
N LYS A 193 -7.85 -23.13 -20.70
CA LYS A 193 -7.11 -23.93 -19.71
C LYS A 193 -5.66 -23.41 -19.60
N LYS A 194 -5.03 -23.57 -18.42
CA LYS A 194 -3.63 -23.21 -18.06
C LYS A 194 -2.60 -23.36 -19.21
N HIS A 195 -2.75 -24.39 -20.05
CA HIS A 195 -1.83 -24.74 -21.13
C HIS A 195 -1.84 -23.81 -22.36
N GLN A 196 -2.86 -22.97 -22.56
CA GLN A 196 -2.90 -22.08 -23.73
C GLN A 196 -2.52 -20.62 -23.42
N ILE A 197 -2.22 -20.29 -22.16
CA ILE A 197 -1.63 -18.99 -21.78
C ILE A 197 -0.27 -18.79 -22.46
N TYR A 198 0.56 -19.85 -22.50
CA TYR A 198 1.85 -19.82 -23.20
C TYR A 198 1.70 -19.54 -24.70
N PHE A 199 0.65 -20.09 -25.32
CA PHE A 199 0.38 -19.90 -26.75
C PHE A 199 -0.03 -18.46 -27.07
N VAL A 200 -0.79 -17.82 -26.18
CA VAL A 200 -1.19 -16.41 -26.31
C VAL A 200 0.00 -15.47 -26.08
N MET A 201 0.89 -15.81 -25.15
CA MET A 201 2.11 -15.04 -24.87
C MET A 201 3.08 -14.98 -26.07
N CYS A 202 3.06 -15.97 -26.96
CA CYS A 202 3.85 -15.98 -28.20
C CYS A 202 3.35 -15.00 -29.26
N VAL A 203 2.11 -14.52 -29.16
CA VAL A 203 1.48 -13.62 -30.16
C VAL A 203 1.42 -12.17 -29.66
N LEU A 204 1.74 -11.94 -28.38
CA LEU A 204 1.81 -10.61 -27.79
C LEU A 204 3.11 -9.91 -28.16
N GLU A 205 3.05 -8.59 -28.31
CA GLU A 205 4.25 -7.75 -28.28
C GLU A 205 5.06 -8.04 -27.01
N GLU A 206 6.39 -8.01 -27.11
CA GLU A 206 7.32 -8.43 -26.05
C GLU A 206 7.00 -7.79 -24.69
N ASN A 207 6.70 -6.49 -24.69
CA ASN A 207 6.34 -5.75 -23.48
C ASN A 207 5.06 -6.30 -22.84
N LEU A 208 4.01 -6.57 -23.63
CA LEU A 208 2.74 -7.12 -23.12
C LEU A 208 2.91 -8.56 -22.61
N SER A 209 3.74 -9.36 -23.27
CA SER A 209 4.06 -10.72 -22.85
C SER A 209 4.74 -10.72 -21.48
N ARG A 210 5.74 -9.84 -21.27
CA ARG A 210 6.38 -9.64 -19.96
C ARG A 210 5.39 -9.17 -18.89
N ARG A 211 4.49 -8.24 -19.20
CA ARG A 211 3.44 -7.80 -18.25
C ARG A 211 2.48 -8.94 -17.87
N ALA A 212 2.10 -9.79 -18.82
CA ALA A 212 1.29 -10.96 -18.56
C ALA A 212 2.01 -11.98 -17.67
N GLU A 213 3.29 -12.26 -17.94
CA GLU A 213 4.12 -13.14 -17.12
C GLU A 213 4.22 -12.64 -15.68
N HIS A 214 4.43 -11.33 -15.48
CA HIS A 214 4.41 -10.73 -14.16
C HIS A 214 3.08 -10.99 -13.45
N TYR A 215 1.96 -10.68 -14.10
CA TYR A 215 0.62 -10.82 -13.52
C TYR A 215 0.32 -12.27 -13.11
N PHE A 216 0.50 -13.24 -14.02
CA PHE A 216 0.19 -14.64 -13.73
C PHE A 216 1.14 -15.26 -12.71
N SER A 217 2.43 -14.92 -12.77
CA SER A 217 3.40 -15.40 -11.77
C SER A 217 3.11 -14.82 -10.38
N GLU A 218 2.65 -13.56 -10.28
CA GLU A 218 2.26 -12.96 -8.99
C GLU A 218 0.99 -13.62 -8.43
N MET A 219 -0.03 -13.84 -9.26
CA MET A 219 -1.23 -14.58 -8.85
C MET A 219 -0.90 -15.99 -8.31
N LYS A 220 0.09 -16.65 -8.92
CA LYS A 220 0.59 -17.95 -8.46
C LYS A 220 1.29 -17.87 -7.10
N ARG A 221 2.19 -16.89 -6.93
CA ARG A 221 2.91 -16.67 -5.66
C ARG A 221 1.96 -16.37 -4.49
N VAL A 222 0.87 -15.64 -4.74
CA VAL A 222 -0.02 -15.19 -3.66
C VAL A 222 -1.03 -16.26 -3.23
N ALA A 223 -1.74 -16.90 -4.16
CA ALA A 223 -2.93 -17.68 -3.78
C ALA A 223 -3.32 -18.86 -4.68
N LYS A 224 -2.68 -19.06 -5.85
CA LYS A 224 -3.17 -20.05 -6.83
C LYS A 224 -2.05 -20.82 -7.51
N GLY A 225 -1.73 -22.01 -7.03
CA GLY A 225 -0.78 -22.88 -7.71
C GLY A 225 -0.73 -24.29 -7.15
N GLU A 226 0.02 -25.15 -7.83
CA GLU A 226 0.49 -26.45 -7.31
C GLU A 226 1.74 -26.27 -6.41
N LEU A 227 2.22 -25.02 -6.27
CA LEU A 227 3.40 -24.63 -5.51
C LEU A 227 3.00 -23.90 -4.22
N ILE A 228 3.91 -23.88 -3.25
CA ILE A 228 3.73 -23.19 -1.97
C ILE A 228 3.56 -21.68 -2.21
N THR A 229 2.49 -21.12 -1.65
CA THR A 229 2.16 -19.70 -1.78
C THR A 229 2.63 -18.89 -0.57
N CYS A 230 2.63 -17.55 -0.67
CA CYS A 230 2.89 -16.68 0.47
C CYS A 230 1.92 -16.96 1.62
N ARG A 231 0.66 -17.32 1.30
CA ARG A 231 -0.35 -17.72 2.29
C ARG A 231 0.05 -18.99 3.02
N ASP A 232 0.53 -20.00 2.30
CA ASP A 232 0.93 -21.29 2.87
C ASP A 232 2.21 -21.16 3.71
N ALA A 233 3.22 -20.45 3.20
CA ALA A 233 4.46 -20.19 3.91
C ALA A 233 4.21 -19.43 5.22
N TRP A 234 3.36 -18.39 5.17
CA TRP A 234 2.93 -17.64 6.35
C TRP A 234 2.17 -18.53 7.35
N ALA A 235 1.19 -19.30 6.88
CA ALA A 235 0.39 -20.19 7.73
C ALA A 235 1.24 -21.25 8.44
N ARG A 236 2.35 -21.69 7.83
CA ARG A 236 3.29 -22.67 8.41
C ARG A 236 4.39 -22.02 9.27
N GLY A 237 4.43 -20.69 9.36
CA GLY A 237 5.51 -19.98 10.03
C GLY A 237 6.86 -20.05 9.30
N ASN A 238 6.88 -20.46 8.02
CA ASN A 238 8.11 -20.60 7.24
C ASN A 238 8.53 -19.24 6.65
N LEU A 239 9.16 -18.41 7.47
CA LEU A 239 9.59 -17.07 7.08
C LEU A 239 10.67 -17.07 5.99
N GLN A 240 11.52 -18.10 5.95
CA GLN A 240 12.54 -18.24 4.90
C GLN A 240 11.89 -18.37 3.51
N GLU A 241 10.89 -19.24 3.41
CA GLU A 241 10.16 -19.47 2.16
C GLU A 241 9.30 -18.26 1.78
N LEU A 242 8.67 -17.61 2.76
CA LEU A 242 7.98 -16.34 2.55
C LEU A 242 8.93 -15.28 1.97
N GLY A 243 10.13 -15.15 2.54
CA GLY A 243 11.17 -14.23 2.06
C GLY A 243 11.63 -14.51 0.63
N GLN A 244 11.81 -15.79 0.28
CA GLN A 244 12.12 -16.20 -1.10
C GLN A 244 11.01 -15.80 -2.08
N LEU A 245 9.74 -16.00 -1.71
CA LEU A 245 8.60 -15.62 -2.55
C LEU A 245 8.47 -14.09 -2.69
N ILE A 246 8.73 -13.34 -1.62
CA ILE A 246 8.78 -11.87 -1.64
C ILE A 246 9.87 -11.39 -2.60
N SER A 247 11.08 -11.97 -2.53
CA SER A 247 12.21 -11.62 -3.41
C SER A 247 11.96 -12.01 -4.86
N ALA A 248 11.34 -13.16 -5.11
CA ALA A 248 10.91 -13.57 -6.45
C ALA A 248 9.90 -12.60 -7.05
N SER A 249 9.00 -12.06 -6.22
CA SER A 249 8.10 -10.99 -6.65
C SER A 249 8.84 -9.69 -6.97
N GLY A 250 9.76 -9.25 -6.11
CA GLY A 250 10.61 -8.08 -6.36
C GLY A 250 11.37 -8.19 -7.69
N ARG A 251 11.99 -9.34 -7.95
CA ARG A 251 12.65 -9.64 -9.23
C ARG A 251 11.68 -9.59 -10.41
N SER A 252 10.47 -10.14 -10.27
CA SER A 252 9.44 -10.08 -11.33
C SER A 252 8.98 -8.64 -11.59
N SER A 253 8.86 -7.80 -10.56
CA SER A 253 8.56 -6.37 -10.72
C SER A 253 9.65 -5.65 -11.52
N ILE A 254 10.92 -5.99 -11.31
CA ILE A 254 12.05 -5.39 -12.05
C ILE A 254 12.11 -5.90 -13.49
N LEU A 255 12.10 -7.22 -13.70
CA LEU A 255 12.36 -7.82 -15.01
C LEU A 255 11.12 -7.88 -15.92
N ASN A 256 9.98 -8.25 -15.36
CA ASN A 256 8.76 -8.53 -16.13
C ASN A 256 7.79 -7.35 -16.11
N TYR A 257 7.73 -6.62 -15.00
CA TYR A 257 6.90 -5.41 -14.89
C TYR A 257 7.67 -4.11 -15.23
N GLU A 258 8.99 -4.20 -15.37
CA GLU A 258 9.92 -3.07 -15.66
C GLU A 258 9.57 -1.86 -14.81
N CYS A 259 9.54 -2.12 -13.50
CA CYS A 259 9.30 -1.17 -12.44
C CYS A 259 10.60 -0.96 -11.66
N GLY A 260 10.72 0.20 -11.01
CA GLY A 260 11.91 0.62 -10.28
C GLY A 260 12.87 1.42 -11.15
N SER A 261 13.42 2.48 -10.57
CA SER A 261 14.57 3.19 -11.12
C SER A 261 15.87 2.47 -10.76
N LYS A 262 17.00 2.91 -11.32
CA LYS A 262 18.33 2.38 -11.00
C LYS A 262 18.59 2.41 -9.49
N GLU A 263 18.22 3.51 -8.84
CA GLU A 263 18.45 3.76 -7.41
C GLU A 263 17.57 2.87 -6.54
N MET A 264 16.34 2.57 -6.99
CA MET A 264 15.45 1.61 -6.34
C MET A 264 15.97 0.18 -6.44
N ILE A 265 16.45 -0.22 -7.62
CA ILE A 265 17.04 -1.55 -7.84
C ILE A 265 18.28 -1.72 -6.96
N GLN A 266 19.15 -0.71 -6.88
CA GLN A 266 20.30 -0.72 -5.97
C GLN A 266 19.88 -0.87 -4.51
N LEU A 267 18.88 -0.11 -4.04
CA LEU A 267 18.37 -0.22 -2.67
C LEU A 267 17.82 -1.62 -2.37
N TYR A 268 17.10 -2.21 -3.33
CA TYR A 268 16.61 -3.59 -3.25
C TYR A 268 17.75 -4.60 -3.16
N GLU A 269 18.80 -4.47 -3.99
CA GLU A 269 19.97 -5.35 -3.96
C GLU A 269 20.76 -5.24 -2.65
N ILE A 270 20.85 -4.03 -2.07
CA ILE A 270 21.47 -3.81 -0.76
C ILE A 270 20.66 -4.49 0.35
N LEU A 271 19.32 -4.36 0.33
CA LEU A 271 18.45 -5.04 1.29
C LEU A 271 18.64 -6.56 1.27
N LEU A 272 18.73 -7.17 0.08
CA LEU A 272 18.95 -8.62 -0.04
C LEU A 272 20.27 -9.13 0.54
N LYS A 273 21.27 -8.24 0.68
CA LYS A 273 22.58 -8.56 1.27
C LYS A 273 22.64 -8.30 2.77
N ALA A 274 21.63 -7.65 3.32
CA ALA A 274 21.65 -7.22 4.70
C ALA A 274 21.52 -8.43 5.66
N PRO A 275 22.26 -8.41 6.79
CA PRO A 275 22.11 -9.33 7.91
C PRO A 275 20.66 -9.71 8.23
N GLY A 276 20.35 -11.01 8.28
CA GLY A 276 19.04 -11.51 8.70
C GLY A 276 17.86 -11.18 7.79
N VAL A 277 18.08 -10.53 6.63
CA VAL A 277 17.00 -10.29 5.66
C VAL A 277 16.63 -11.60 4.98
N LEU A 278 15.36 -11.98 5.12
CA LEU A 278 14.77 -13.18 4.55
C LEU A 278 14.31 -12.94 3.11
N GLY A 279 13.88 -11.71 2.82
CA GLY A 279 13.55 -11.30 1.47
C GLY A 279 13.10 -9.85 1.38
N ALA A 280 13.22 -9.28 0.19
CA ALA A 280 12.93 -7.88 -0.07
C ALA A 280 12.10 -7.71 -1.35
N ARG A 281 11.43 -6.56 -1.50
CA ARG A 281 10.79 -6.13 -2.76
C ARG A 281 10.53 -4.64 -2.74
N PHE A 282 10.09 -4.09 -3.86
CA PHE A 282 9.50 -2.75 -3.87
C PHE A 282 8.16 -2.73 -3.11
N SER A 283 7.92 -1.65 -2.39
CA SER A 283 6.63 -1.35 -1.79
C SER A 283 5.80 -0.45 -2.70
N GLY A 284 4.49 -0.74 -2.79
CA GLY A 284 3.55 -0.03 -3.65
C GLY A 284 3.91 -0.10 -5.14
N ALA A 285 3.57 0.96 -5.89
CA ALA A 285 3.82 1.04 -7.32
C ALA A 285 5.31 1.08 -7.72
N GLY A 286 6.25 1.10 -6.76
CA GLY A 286 7.70 1.19 -7.01
C GLY A 286 8.20 2.58 -7.44
N PHE A 287 7.36 3.61 -7.33
CA PHE A 287 7.66 4.96 -7.84
C PHE A 287 7.70 6.06 -6.76
N ARG A 288 7.14 5.80 -5.56
CA ARG A 288 7.30 6.67 -4.37
C ARG A 288 8.46 6.28 -3.47
N GLY A 289 9.35 5.42 -3.99
CA GLY A 289 10.72 5.36 -3.51
C GLY A 289 10.94 4.60 -2.20
N CYS A 290 10.32 3.43 -1.99
CA CYS A 290 10.72 2.58 -0.87
C CYS A 290 10.72 1.09 -1.19
N CYS A 291 11.69 0.40 -0.60
CA CYS A 291 11.80 -1.04 -0.62
C CYS A 291 11.39 -1.56 0.76
N LEU A 292 10.66 -2.67 0.79
CA LEU A 292 10.37 -3.39 2.01
C LEU A 292 11.22 -4.65 2.09
N ALA A 293 11.56 -5.07 3.30
CA ALA A 293 12.14 -6.39 3.56
C ALA A 293 11.54 -7.01 4.82
N ILE A 294 11.46 -8.34 4.83
CA ILE A 294 11.21 -9.12 6.03
C ILE A 294 12.57 -9.54 6.59
N VAL A 295 12.78 -9.29 7.88
CA VAL A 295 14.05 -9.54 8.58
C VAL A 295 13.79 -10.30 9.87
N GLU A 296 14.73 -11.15 10.26
CA GLU A 296 14.75 -11.80 11.58
C GLU A 296 14.68 -10.74 12.68
N SER A 297 13.86 -10.98 13.71
CA SER A 297 13.55 -9.95 14.72
C SER A 297 14.76 -9.47 15.51
N ASP A 298 15.70 -10.36 15.79
CA ASP A 298 16.93 -10.12 16.54
C ASP A 298 18.03 -9.44 15.70
N ARG A 299 17.90 -9.44 14.37
CA ARG A 299 18.84 -8.81 13.44
C ARG A 299 18.33 -7.53 12.80
N ALA A 300 17.12 -7.10 13.13
CA ALA A 300 16.45 -5.98 12.47
C ALA A 300 17.25 -4.66 12.54
N GLU A 301 17.83 -4.34 13.70
CA GLU A 301 18.63 -3.12 13.89
C GLU A 301 19.99 -3.20 13.16
N GLU A 302 20.65 -4.36 13.21
CA GLU A 302 21.89 -4.64 12.46
C GLU A 302 21.66 -4.47 10.95
N ALA A 303 20.57 -5.04 10.44
CA ALA A 303 20.16 -4.95 9.05
C ALA A 303 19.84 -3.51 8.64
N ALA A 304 19.10 -2.76 9.47
CA ALA A 304 18.74 -1.38 9.19
C ALA A 304 19.99 -0.48 9.11
N ALA A 305 20.94 -0.65 10.04
CA ALA A 305 22.21 0.06 10.03
C ALA A 305 23.05 -0.28 8.78
N TYR A 306 23.13 -1.57 8.42
CA TYR A 306 23.81 -2.02 7.20
C TYR A 306 23.22 -1.35 5.95
N VAL A 307 21.90 -1.40 5.78
CA VAL A 307 21.21 -0.84 4.61
C VAL A 307 21.41 0.67 4.54
N ALA A 308 21.29 1.37 5.66
CA ALA A 308 21.50 2.81 5.71
C ALA A 308 22.93 3.19 5.28
N ALA A 309 23.95 2.49 5.79
CA ALA A 309 25.34 2.76 5.47
C ALA A 309 25.70 2.43 4.01
N GLU A 310 25.28 1.27 3.51
CA GLU A 310 25.57 0.86 2.14
C GLU A 310 24.82 1.71 1.11
N TYR A 311 23.58 2.11 1.41
CA TYR A 311 22.84 2.98 0.51
C TYR A 311 23.36 4.41 0.51
N GLU A 312 23.84 4.93 1.64
CA GLU A 312 24.51 6.24 1.70
C GLU A 312 25.80 6.28 0.85
N LYS A 313 26.58 5.19 0.84
CA LYS A 313 27.73 5.06 -0.07
C LYS A 313 27.32 5.03 -1.54
N ALA A 314 26.23 4.34 -1.86
CA ALA A 314 25.77 4.16 -3.22
C ALA A 314 25.05 5.39 -3.79
N GLN A 315 24.30 6.13 -2.96
CA GLN A 315 23.37 7.20 -3.34
C GLN A 315 23.41 8.39 -2.36
N PRO A 316 24.56 9.04 -2.12
CA PRO A 316 24.71 10.06 -1.08
C PRO A 316 23.79 11.27 -1.27
N GLU A 317 23.56 11.71 -2.52
CA GLU A 317 22.71 12.86 -2.83
C GLU A 317 21.22 12.61 -2.59
N LEU A 318 20.76 11.37 -2.70
CA LEU A 318 19.37 11.03 -2.41
C LEU A 318 19.17 10.83 -0.91
N VAL A 319 20.13 10.18 -0.26
CA VAL A 319 20.10 9.93 1.18
C VAL A 319 20.16 11.24 1.98
N SER A 320 20.85 12.27 1.49
CA SER A 320 20.88 13.60 2.14
C SER A 320 19.51 14.30 2.16
N ARG A 321 18.57 13.88 1.32
CA ARG A 321 17.18 14.40 1.28
C ARG A 321 16.25 13.70 2.28
N ILE A 322 16.75 12.67 2.96
CA ILE A 322 15.99 11.88 3.92
C ILE A 322 16.52 12.22 5.32
N PRO A 323 15.65 12.57 6.28
CA PRO A 323 16.04 12.68 7.68
C PRO A 323 16.74 11.39 8.14
N ALA A 324 17.84 11.51 8.88
CA ALA A 324 18.68 10.36 9.26
C ALA A 324 17.87 9.25 9.95
N ASN A 325 16.93 9.63 10.83
CA ASN A 325 16.02 8.72 11.54
C ASN A 325 14.89 8.12 10.68
N ARG A 326 14.85 8.42 9.38
CA ARG A 326 13.83 7.92 8.45
C ARG A 326 14.40 7.16 7.25
N ARG A 327 15.72 7.03 7.15
CA ARG A 327 16.39 6.35 6.02
C ARG A 327 15.95 4.89 5.92
N VAL A 328 15.96 4.17 7.04
CA VAL A 328 15.43 2.82 7.17
C VAL A 328 14.62 2.75 8.46
N LEU A 329 13.34 2.38 8.33
CA LEU A 329 12.46 2.19 9.48
C LEU A 329 12.40 0.71 9.81
N VAL A 330 12.57 0.39 11.10
CA VAL A 330 12.23 -0.92 11.65
C VAL A 330 10.78 -0.86 12.11
N CYS A 331 9.94 -1.66 11.47
CA CYS A 331 8.50 -1.64 11.65
C CYS A 331 8.00 -2.98 12.20
N GLU A 332 6.88 -2.91 12.90
CA GLU A 332 6.08 -4.05 13.32
C GLU A 332 4.75 -4.06 12.57
N PRO A 333 4.06 -5.21 12.47
CA PRO A 333 2.67 -5.25 12.05
C PRO A 333 1.80 -4.28 12.86
N GLY A 334 0.96 -3.52 12.16
CA GLY A 334 -0.03 -2.64 12.76
C GLY A 334 -1.43 -3.26 12.78
N ASP A 335 -2.38 -2.49 13.30
CA ASP A 335 -3.81 -2.79 13.23
C ASP A 335 -4.49 -1.95 12.14
N SER A 336 -5.80 -2.10 11.95
CA SER A 336 -6.57 -1.24 11.04
C SER A 336 -6.74 0.20 11.57
N ALA A 337 -7.09 1.10 10.64
CA ALA A 337 -7.56 2.44 10.97
C ALA A 337 -8.85 2.37 11.81
N ARG A 338 -8.94 3.24 12.82
CA ARG A 338 -10.06 3.32 13.76
C ARG A 338 -10.13 4.69 14.42
N VAL A 339 -11.30 5.05 14.94
CA VAL A 339 -11.47 6.23 15.80
C VAL A 339 -11.17 5.84 17.24
N ILE A 340 -10.44 6.68 17.96
CA ILE A 340 -10.14 6.49 19.38
C ILE A 340 -10.78 7.64 20.15
N LEU A 341 -11.68 7.32 21.08
CA LEU A 341 -12.34 8.30 21.93
C LEU A 341 -11.56 8.55 23.23
N PRO A 342 -11.66 9.76 23.83
CA PRO A 342 -10.92 10.14 25.03
C PRO A 342 -11.12 9.19 26.23
N ASP A 343 -12.30 8.58 26.35
CA ASP A 343 -12.66 7.73 27.51
C ASP A 343 -12.26 6.25 27.36
N GLY A 344 -11.47 5.90 26.34
CA GLY A 344 -10.96 4.54 26.15
C GLY A 344 -12.00 3.52 25.66
N ASP A 345 -13.27 3.90 25.59
CA ASP A 345 -14.31 3.10 24.94
C ASP A 345 -14.04 3.04 23.43
N ARG A 346 -13.70 1.83 22.97
CA ARG A 346 -13.50 1.51 21.56
C ARG A 346 -14.82 1.67 20.82
N LEU A 347 -15.03 2.79 20.14
CA LEU A 347 -16.08 2.87 19.14
C LEU A 347 -15.55 2.46 17.75
N ARG A 348 -16.02 1.27 17.34
CA ARG A 348 -16.26 0.77 15.98
C ARG A 348 -15.03 0.60 15.06
N SER A 349 -14.78 -0.66 14.70
CA SER A 349 -13.89 -1.11 13.62
C SER A 349 -14.64 -1.22 12.30
#